data_AF-A0A815W1Z6-F1
#
_entry.id   AF-A0A815W1Z6-F1
#
_cell.length_a   1.000
_cell.length_b   1.000
_cell.length_c   1.000
_cell.angle_alpha   90.00
_cell.angle_beta   90.00
_cell.angle_gamma   90.00
#
_symmetry.space_group_name_H-M   'P 1'
#
loop_
_entity.id
_entity.type
_entity.pdbx_description
1 polymer ?
#
loop_
_entity_poly.entity_id
_entity_poly.type
_entity_poly.pdbx_seq_one_letter_code
_entity_poly.pdbx_strand_id
1 'polypeptide(L)'
;MEGNNDRPEDHLDPSTDELSPLNTKQLTLEDDIEKDQQQQHQSSLLLTRKRSNVTDQEVIESLELLLNSVVEIRCNSIPCNFISPWQVQPQVTKNLSGFIIKDRWILSNAHGVSNHSTIRIRKHGYPKKYPGRILHIAHECDLVILTVDDDQFWDNVEPLTFSDKIPRLQESIIVVGYPIGGDNLSITKGVVSRVCMSTYSHSLEKLLTIQIDAAINSGNSGGPAIQGKQVVGMSFQIIKKAQSIGYIIPVVVIRHLLDDVELHGRYTAFPEVRFRYQLMENSSYRKYLKLTDDQHGILVTSIEPTSAFSKILKEDDVIIAIDDTPIADDGTIYFRRGERLSFIHLIKSKFVGDTVTLRIVRQGEEITLTSSLCYIPALVPYHSHDKRPEYLIYAGIVFTVLTRFYLYEWGNNDWAQKAPEHLVNLAYNGKLQELTQQIVIMDQILSDDVNHGIPSDAIDAVLKTVNGIKIKNIKHLAELIDEISNKEDNGFIRFETESEEFIVVQCNQAKQSEERILKQNSIAHARSEHLR
;
A
#
# COMPACT_ATOMS: atom_id res chain seq x y z
N MET A 1 31.62 58.53 -52.42
CA MET A 1 32.50 57.46 -52.96
C MET A 1 31.58 56.56 -53.75
N GLU A 2 31.28 56.96 -54.99
CA GLU A 2 31.94 56.48 -56.23
C GLU A 2 31.45 55.06 -56.57
N GLY A 3 30.90 54.76 -57.74
CA GLY A 3 30.72 55.52 -58.97
C GLY A 3 30.06 54.60 -60.00
N ASN A 4 29.23 55.21 -60.86
CA ASN A 4 28.55 54.61 -62.00
C ASN A 4 29.51 54.04 -63.05
N ASN A 5 29.01 53.12 -63.90
CA ASN A 5 29.36 53.07 -65.32
C ASN A 5 28.21 52.47 -66.17
N ASP A 6 27.43 53.36 -66.77
CA ASP A 6 27.07 53.51 -68.18
C ASP A 6 26.73 52.32 -69.13
N ARG A 7 25.49 52.43 -69.68
CA ARG A 7 25.03 52.34 -71.10
C ARG A 7 24.68 50.99 -71.74
N PRO A 8 23.86 50.96 -72.84
CA PRO A 8 22.73 51.84 -73.22
C PRO A 8 21.48 51.06 -73.72
N GLU A 9 20.42 51.83 -74.03
CA GLU A 9 19.12 51.43 -74.62
C GLU A 9 19.21 50.82 -76.03
N ASP A 10 18.24 49.95 -76.38
CA ASP A 10 17.64 49.91 -77.72
C ASP A 10 16.22 49.30 -77.67
N HIS A 11 15.26 50.03 -78.24
CA HIS A 11 13.87 49.65 -78.46
C HIS A 11 13.73 48.97 -79.83
N LEU A 12 13.03 47.83 -79.93
CA LEU A 12 12.39 47.34 -81.16
C LEU A 12 11.02 46.70 -80.86
N ASP A 13 10.08 47.05 -81.73
CA ASP A 13 8.62 46.79 -81.77
C ASP A 13 8.28 45.32 -82.13
N PRO A 14 7.04 44.83 -81.90
CA PRO A 14 6.69 43.42 -81.92
C PRO A 14 6.18 42.94 -83.29
N SER A 15 6.42 41.68 -83.60
CA SER A 15 5.69 40.94 -84.63
C SER A 15 4.91 39.78 -84.00
N THR A 16 3.61 39.79 -84.30
CA THR A 16 2.57 38.79 -84.06
C THR A 16 2.93 37.39 -84.54
N ASP A 17 2.58 36.37 -83.76
CA ASP A 17 2.29 35.03 -84.29
C ASP A 17 1.06 34.43 -83.58
N GLU A 18 0.11 33.99 -84.40
CA GLU A 18 -1.17 33.37 -84.05
C GLU A 18 -0.98 31.92 -83.57
N LEU A 19 -1.65 31.55 -82.47
CA LEU A 19 -1.69 30.18 -81.95
C LEU A 19 -2.88 29.39 -82.54
N SER A 20 -2.56 28.20 -83.07
CA SER A 20 -3.47 27.25 -83.72
C SER A 20 -4.52 26.59 -82.77
N PRO A 21 -5.68 26.12 -83.29
CA PRO A 21 -6.81 25.62 -82.49
C PRO A 21 -6.64 24.20 -81.89
N LEU A 22 -5.46 23.57 -81.97
CA LEU A 22 -5.21 22.28 -81.30
C LEU A 22 -4.82 22.43 -79.81
N ASN A 23 -4.23 23.55 -79.41
CA ASN A 23 -3.79 23.74 -78.01
C ASN A 23 -4.97 23.99 -77.04
N THR A 24 -6.08 24.56 -77.50
CA THR A 24 -7.21 24.93 -76.62
C THR A 24 -8.06 23.75 -76.16
N LYS A 25 -8.09 22.64 -76.91
CA LYS A 25 -8.79 21.40 -76.50
C LYS A 25 -7.98 20.54 -75.51
N GLN A 26 -6.66 20.65 -75.55
CA GLN A 26 -5.78 19.90 -74.63
C GLN A 26 -5.73 20.58 -73.26
N LEU A 27 -5.66 21.92 -73.22
CA LEU A 27 -5.75 22.69 -71.98
C LEU A 27 -7.09 22.50 -71.24
N THR A 28 -8.22 22.39 -71.96
CA THR A 28 -9.54 22.22 -71.33
C THR A 28 -9.75 20.83 -70.72
N LEU A 29 -9.15 19.78 -71.29
CA LEU A 29 -9.18 18.42 -70.73
C LEU A 29 -8.27 18.27 -69.50
N GLU A 30 -7.10 18.93 -69.50
CA GLU A 30 -6.19 18.94 -68.34
C GLU A 30 -6.79 19.71 -67.15
N ASP A 31 -7.42 20.87 -67.41
CA ASP A 31 -8.10 21.66 -66.38
C ASP A 31 -9.29 20.93 -65.73
N ASP A 32 -10.03 20.13 -66.51
CA ASP A 32 -11.16 19.35 -66.00
C ASP A 32 -10.69 18.14 -65.17
N ILE A 33 -9.58 17.51 -65.55
CA ILE A 33 -8.95 16.43 -64.76
C ILE A 33 -8.38 16.96 -63.44
N GLU A 34 -7.73 18.14 -63.44
CA GLU A 34 -7.25 18.77 -62.20
C GLU A 34 -8.39 19.15 -61.25
N LYS A 35 -9.53 19.63 -61.77
CA LYS A 35 -10.71 19.96 -60.95
C LYS A 35 -11.34 18.71 -60.33
N ASP A 36 -11.45 17.62 -61.08
CA ASP A 36 -11.96 16.34 -60.56
C ASP A 36 -11.01 15.75 -59.49
N GLN A 37 -9.70 15.84 -59.69
CA GLN A 37 -8.72 15.42 -58.68
C GLN A 37 -8.77 16.28 -57.43
N GLN A 38 -8.96 17.60 -57.55
CA GLN A 38 -9.14 18.50 -56.41
C GLN A 38 -10.45 18.23 -55.67
N GLN A 39 -11.55 17.95 -56.36
CA GLN A 39 -12.83 17.58 -55.74
C GLN A 39 -12.75 16.23 -55.01
N GLN A 40 -12.10 15.22 -55.60
CA GLN A 40 -11.88 13.94 -54.94
C GLN A 40 -10.96 14.08 -53.71
N HIS A 41 -9.92 14.91 -53.80
CA HIS A 41 -9.02 15.19 -52.68
C HIS A 41 -9.75 15.92 -51.53
N GLN A 42 -10.54 16.96 -51.83
CA GLN A 42 -11.37 17.65 -50.85
C GLN A 42 -12.43 16.73 -50.22
N SER A 43 -13.06 15.86 -51.02
CA SER A 43 -14.03 14.88 -50.52
C SER A 43 -13.38 13.85 -49.60
N SER A 44 -12.15 13.40 -49.90
CA SER A 44 -11.38 12.50 -49.03
C SER A 44 -10.95 13.18 -47.72
N LEU A 45 -10.56 14.46 -47.78
CA LEU A 45 -10.21 15.26 -46.60
C LEU A 45 -11.45 15.51 -45.73
N LEU A 46 -12.60 15.80 -46.32
CA LEU A 46 -13.89 15.91 -45.62
C LEU A 46 -14.33 14.59 -44.99
N LEU A 47 -14.12 13.46 -45.66
CA LEU A 47 -14.41 12.12 -45.10
C LEU A 47 -13.46 11.78 -43.94
N THR A 48 -12.18 12.14 -44.06
CA THR A 48 -11.16 11.92 -43.03
C THR A 48 -11.41 12.81 -41.81
N ARG A 49 -11.86 14.05 -42.03
CA ARG A 49 -12.25 15.01 -40.98
C ARG A 49 -13.59 14.65 -40.33
N LYS A 50 -14.55 14.09 -41.08
CA LYS A 50 -15.77 13.50 -40.51
C LYS A 50 -15.47 12.24 -39.71
N ARG A 51 -14.57 11.37 -40.17
CA ARG A 51 -14.13 10.19 -39.40
C ARG A 51 -13.38 10.56 -38.14
N SER A 52 -12.49 11.56 -38.17
CA SER A 52 -11.79 12.05 -36.97
C SER A 52 -12.75 12.67 -35.95
N ASN A 53 -13.71 13.48 -36.40
CA ASN A 53 -14.70 14.09 -35.51
C ASN A 53 -15.63 13.08 -34.85
N VAL A 54 -16.01 12.00 -35.55
CA VAL A 54 -16.84 10.92 -34.98
C VAL A 54 -16.04 10.13 -33.93
N THR A 55 -14.76 9.83 -34.18
CA THR A 55 -13.90 9.16 -33.20
C THR A 55 -13.59 10.03 -31.97
N ASP A 56 -13.43 11.33 -32.14
CA ASP A 56 -13.16 12.24 -31.02
C ASP A 56 -14.40 12.40 -30.12
N GLN A 57 -15.59 12.43 -30.71
CA GLN A 57 -16.86 12.55 -29.97
C GLN A 57 -17.21 11.26 -29.21
N GLU A 58 -16.99 10.09 -29.81
CA GLU A 58 -17.11 8.79 -29.12
C GLU A 58 -16.09 8.65 -27.97
N VAL A 59 -14.87 9.16 -28.15
CA VAL A 59 -13.84 9.16 -27.10
C VAL A 59 -14.23 10.10 -25.96
N ILE A 60 -14.76 11.29 -26.26
CA ILE A 60 -15.25 12.25 -25.26
C ILE A 60 -16.43 11.68 -24.47
N GLU A 61 -17.45 11.15 -25.14
CA GLU A 61 -18.60 10.53 -24.48
C GLU A 61 -18.17 9.33 -23.62
N SER A 62 -17.22 8.52 -24.12
CA SER A 62 -16.66 7.41 -23.34
C SER A 62 -15.85 7.86 -22.13
N LEU A 63 -15.16 9.00 -22.22
CA LEU A 63 -14.45 9.60 -21.10
C LEU A 63 -15.45 10.16 -20.09
N GLU A 64 -16.46 10.90 -20.52
CA GLU A 64 -17.48 11.48 -19.62
C GLU A 64 -18.18 10.41 -18.77
N LEU A 65 -18.55 9.27 -19.37
CA LEU A 65 -19.11 8.13 -18.64
C LEU A 65 -18.14 7.58 -17.59
N LEU A 66 -16.84 7.47 -17.93
CA LEU A 66 -15.81 7.04 -16.97
C LEU A 66 -15.63 8.06 -15.83
N LEU A 67 -15.72 9.36 -16.13
CA LEU A 67 -15.57 10.44 -15.15
C LEU A 67 -16.70 10.47 -14.13
N ASN A 68 -17.93 10.18 -14.54
CA ASN A 68 -19.10 10.15 -13.65
C ASN A 68 -18.98 9.09 -12.54
N SER A 69 -18.19 8.05 -12.79
CA SER A 69 -17.95 6.95 -11.85
C SER A 69 -16.79 7.20 -10.90
N VAL A 70 -16.04 8.30 -11.07
CA VAL A 70 -15.00 8.75 -10.14
C VAL A 70 -15.61 9.71 -9.12
N VAL A 71 -15.27 9.49 -7.86
CA VAL A 71 -15.86 10.21 -6.72
C VAL A 71 -14.76 10.83 -5.87
N GLU A 72 -15.08 11.97 -5.26
CA GLU A 72 -14.25 12.56 -4.23
C GLU A 72 -14.66 12.00 -2.87
N ILE A 73 -13.69 11.59 -2.07
CA ILE A 73 -13.88 11.10 -0.71
C ILE A 73 -13.19 12.04 0.26
N ARG A 74 -13.97 12.62 1.16
CA ARG A 74 -13.49 13.43 2.28
C ARG A 74 -13.66 12.65 3.57
N CYS A 75 -12.55 12.38 4.24
CA CYS A 75 -12.51 11.69 5.52
C CYS A 75 -12.02 12.63 6.61
N ASN A 76 -12.74 12.70 7.73
CA ASN A 76 -12.18 13.26 8.95
C ASN A 76 -11.67 12.09 9.79
N SER A 77 -10.46 12.22 10.33
CA SER A 77 -9.80 11.20 11.14
C SER A 77 -9.36 11.77 12.48
N ILE A 78 -9.39 10.92 13.50
CA ILE A 78 -8.91 11.24 14.86
C ILE A 78 -7.80 10.24 15.19
N PRO A 79 -6.53 10.59 14.92
CA PRO A 79 -5.40 9.70 15.23
C PRO A 79 -5.26 9.49 16.74
N CYS A 80 -4.72 8.34 17.13
CA CYS A 80 -4.38 8.06 18.52
C CYS A 80 -3.02 8.66 18.88
N ASN A 81 -2.78 8.91 20.17
CA ASN A 81 -1.45 9.17 20.70
C ASN A 81 -0.88 7.86 21.26
N PHE A 82 0.30 7.42 20.79
CA PHE A 82 0.87 6.14 21.23
C PHE A 82 1.74 6.23 22.49
N ILE A 83 2.20 7.43 22.87
CA ILE A 83 2.88 7.69 24.15
C ILE A 83 1.87 7.93 25.27
N SER A 84 0.74 8.57 24.98
CA SER A 84 -0.37 8.73 25.92
C SER A 84 -1.63 8.04 25.36
N PRO A 85 -1.73 6.70 25.48
CA PRO A 85 -2.78 5.89 24.84
C PRO A 85 -4.23 6.27 25.16
N TRP A 86 -4.45 6.95 26.29
CA TRP A 86 -5.75 7.47 26.72
C TRP A 86 -6.14 8.78 26.02
N GLN A 87 -5.23 9.41 25.27
CA GLN A 87 -5.46 10.66 24.54
C GLN A 87 -5.62 10.41 23.03
N VAL A 88 -6.23 11.39 22.36
CA VAL A 88 -6.31 11.47 20.91
C VAL A 88 -5.57 12.69 20.41
N GLN A 89 -5.05 12.62 19.18
CA GLN A 89 -4.48 13.77 18.48
C GLN A 89 -5.58 14.66 17.89
N PRO A 90 -5.27 15.92 17.53
CA PRO A 90 -6.21 16.80 16.85
C PRO A 90 -6.80 16.16 15.59
N GLN A 91 -8.08 16.40 15.36
CA GLN A 91 -8.76 15.91 14.17
C GLN A 91 -8.11 16.47 12.90
N VAL A 92 -7.91 15.60 11.92
CA VAL A 92 -7.40 15.97 10.59
C VAL A 92 -8.43 15.62 9.51
N THR A 93 -8.43 16.40 8.43
CA THR A 93 -9.22 16.09 7.23
C THR A 93 -8.30 15.62 6.11
N LYS A 94 -8.66 14.50 5.47
CA LYS A 94 -8.00 13.95 4.28
C LYS A 94 -8.98 13.96 3.11
N ASN A 95 -8.50 14.33 1.93
CA ASN A 95 -9.25 14.22 0.68
C ASN A 95 -8.57 13.15 -0.18
N LEU A 96 -9.37 12.30 -0.79
CA LEU A 96 -8.97 11.20 -1.66
C LEU A 96 -9.91 11.11 -2.86
N SER A 97 -9.51 10.28 -3.80
CA SER A 97 -10.34 9.85 -4.90
C SER A 97 -10.85 8.43 -4.64
N GLY A 98 -11.95 8.09 -5.28
CA GLY A 98 -12.44 6.73 -5.35
C GLY A 98 -13.15 6.51 -6.67
N PHE A 99 -13.58 5.29 -6.93
CA PHE A 99 -14.40 5.00 -8.10
C PHE A 99 -15.40 3.89 -7.84
N ILE A 100 -16.53 3.98 -8.52
CA ILE A 100 -17.66 3.06 -8.41
C ILE A 100 -17.36 1.79 -9.21
N ILE A 101 -17.60 0.65 -8.57
CA ILE A 101 -17.55 -0.69 -9.15
C ILE A 101 -18.89 -1.39 -8.94
N LYS A 102 -18.98 -2.70 -9.23
CA LYS A 102 -20.21 -3.48 -9.08
C LYS A 102 -20.76 -3.43 -7.64
N ASP A 103 -22.02 -3.85 -7.46
CA ASP A 103 -22.63 -4.09 -6.15
C ASP A 103 -22.72 -2.89 -5.20
N ARG A 104 -22.80 -1.66 -5.75
CA ARG A 104 -22.80 -0.41 -4.98
C ARG A 104 -21.54 -0.26 -4.11
N TRP A 105 -20.42 -0.74 -4.63
CA TRP A 105 -19.12 -0.58 -3.98
C TRP A 105 -18.33 0.57 -4.60
N ILE A 106 -17.60 1.26 -3.75
CA ILE A 106 -16.65 2.32 -4.12
C ILE A 106 -15.28 1.88 -3.63
N LEU A 107 -14.31 1.80 -4.53
CA LEU A 107 -12.92 1.54 -4.18
C LEU A 107 -12.18 2.84 -3.92
N SER A 108 -11.31 2.81 -2.91
CA SER A 108 -10.35 3.88 -2.60
C SER A 108 -9.17 3.31 -1.80
N ASN A 109 -8.28 4.16 -1.32
CA ASN A 109 -7.17 3.74 -0.47
C ASN A 109 -7.51 3.70 1.02
N ALA A 110 -6.99 2.70 1.72
CA ALA A 110 -7.17 2.53 3.16
C ALA A 110 -6.52 3.67 3.97
N HIS A 111 -5.33 4.15 3.59
CA HIS A 111 -4.63 5.22 4.32
C HIS A 111 -5.41 6.53 4.43
N GLY A 112 -6.30 6.75 3.47
CA GLY A 112 -7.18 7.89 3.42
C GLY A 112 -8.27 7.89 4.48
N VAL A 113 -8.72 6.69 4.86
CA VAL A 113 -9.84 6.45 5.77
C VAL A 113 -9.41 5.85 7.10
N SER A 114 -8.11 5.65 7.32
CA SER A 114 -7.60 5.19 8.61
C SER A 114 -7.90 6.18 9.73
N ASN A 115 -8.31 5.62 10.88
CA ASN A 115 -8.79 6.30 12.07
C ASN A 115 -9.96 7.26 11.79
N HIS A 116 -10.84 6.92 10.82
CA HIS A 116 -11.97 7.76 10.43
C HIS A 116 -12.95 8.00 11.59
N SER A 117 -13.46 9.24 11.67
CA SER A 117 -14.64 9.60 12.45
C SER A 117 -15.85 9.79 11.54
N THR A 118 -15.66 10.39 10.37
CA THR A 118 -16.73 10.62 9.37
C THR A 118 -16.19 10.52 7.95
N ILE A 119 -16.98 9.93 7.05
CA ILE A 119 -16.67 9.82 5.62
C ILE A 119 -17.79 10.48 4.83
N ARG A 120 -17.41 11.33 3.87
CA ARG A 120 -18.32 12.02 2.96
C ARG A 120 -17.88 11.81 1.52
N ILE A 121 -18.80 11.41 0.66
CA ILE A 121 -18.53 11.06 -0.73
C ILE A 121 -19.32 12.00 -1.66
N ARG A 122 -18.67 12.51 -2.70
CA ARG A 122 -19.26 13.43 -3.69
C ARG A 122 -19.04 12.89 -5.11
N LYS A 123 -20.10 12.86 -5.90
CA LYS A 123 -20.05 12.54 -7.33
C LYS A 123 -19.46 13.69 -8.14
N HIS A 124 -18.80 13.39 -9.25
CA HIS A 124 -18.40 14.39 -10.23
C HIS A 124 -19.61 15.20 -10.72
N GLY A 125 -19.48 16.53 -10.78
CA GLY A 125 -20.55 17.42 -11.25
C GLY A 125 -21.68 17.72 -10.24
N TYR A 126 -21.68 17.10 -9.05
CA TYR A 126 -22.73 17.31 -8.04
C TYR A 126 -22.16 17.97 -6.77
N PRO A 127 -22.87 18.96 -6.17
CA PRO A 127 -22.41 19.61 -4.93
C PRO A 127 -22.70 18.80 -3.65
N LYS A 128 -23.72 17.92 -3.67
CA LYS A 128 -24.18 17.17 -2.50
C LYS A 128 -23.13 16.16 -2.06
N LYS A 129 -22.80 16.18 -0.76
CA LYS A 129 -21.90 15.23 -0.09
C LYS A 129 -22.71 14.21 0.70
N TYR A 130 -22.62 12.95 0.32
CA TYR A 130 -23.36 11.86 0.93
C TYR A 130 -22.55 11.23 2.07
N PRO A 131 -23.17 10.81 3.18
CA PRO A 131 -22.51 9.97 4.18
C PRO A 131 -22.04 8.66 3.54
N GLY A 132 -20.78 8.30 3.74
CA GLY A 132 -20.23 7.01 3.31
C GLY A 132 -19.96 6.09 4.50
N ARG A 133 -20.01 4.78 4.27
CA ARG A 133 -19.67 3.74 5.25
C ARG A 133 -18.61 2.79 4.70
N ILE A 134 -17.70 2.34 5.55
CA ILE A 134 -16.75 1.28 5.22
C ILE A 134 -17.46 -0.08 5.24
N LEU A 135 -17.32 -0.84 4.16
CA LEU A 135 -17.70 -2.25 4.10
C LEU A 135 -16.54 -3.13 4.53
N HIS A 136 -15.38 -2.95 3.90
CA HIS A 136 -14.15 -3.71 4.18
C HIS A 136 -12.93 -2.81 4.05
N ILE A 137 -11.93 -3.02 4.91
CA ILE A 137 -10.65 -2.32 4.88
C ILE A 137 -9.51 -3.33 4.90
N ALA A 138 -8.54 -3.13 4.01
CA ALA A 138 -7.37 -3.98 3.85
C ALA A 138 -6.13 -3.09 3.89
N HIS A 139 -5.51 -3.00 5.07
CA HIS A 139 -4.35 -2.13 5.28
C HIS A 139 -3.13 -2.61 4.49
N GLU A 140 -2.91 -3.92 4.40
CA GLU A 140 -1.74 -4.54 3.74
C GLU A 140 -1.60 -4.11 2.28
N CYS A 141 -2.71 -4.11 1.53
CA CYS A 141 -2.74 -3.66 0.14
C CYS A 141 -3.23 -2.22 -0.05
N ASP A 142 -3.42 -1.48 1.04
CA ASP A 142 -3.90 -0.09 1.00
C ASP A 142 -5.21 0.10 0.21
N LEU A 143 -6.17 -0.80 0.40
CA LEU A 143 -7.47 -0.79 -0.26
C LEU A 143 -8.62 -0.67 0.75
N VAL A 144 -9.66 0.07 0.39
CA VAL A 144 -10.93 0.10 1.12
C VAL A 144 -12.11 -0.03 0.16
N ILE A 145 -13.12 -0.77 0.59
CA ILE A 145 -14.43 -0.86 -0.03
C ILE A 145 -15.39 0.00 0.79
N LEU A 146 -15.95 1.03 0.16
CA LEU A 146 -16.94 1.94 0.74
C LEU A 146 -18.31 1.74 0.07
N THR A 147 -19.36 2.24 0.72
CA THR A 147 -20.68 2.35 0.12
C THR A 147 -21.42 3.60 0.61
N VAL A 148 -22.56 3.89 0.00
CA VAL A 148 -23.47 4.99 0.31
C VAL A 148 -24.88 4.42 0.37
N ASP A 149 -25.59 4.67 1.48
CA ASP A 149 -26.93 4.11 1.69
C ASP A 149 -28.03 4.87 0.92
N ASP A 150 -27.82 6.15 0.59
CA ASP A 150 -28.78 6.98 -0.14
C ASP A 150 -28.84 6.56 -1.63
N ASP A 151 -29.99 6.04 -2.07
CA ASP A 151 -30.22 5.56 -3.43
C ASP A 151 -29.95 6.63 -4.50
N GLN A 152 -30.18 7.92 -4.20
CA GLN A 152 -29.95 9.01 -5.16
C GLN A 152 -28.47 9.16 -5.54
N PHE A 153 -27.58 8.67 -4.68
CA PHE A 153 -26.16 8.60 -5.02
C PHE A 153 -25.92 7.69 -6.22
N TRP A 154 -26.69 6.60 -6.36
CA TRP A 154 -26.50 5.58 -7.40
C TRP A 154 -27.25 5.88 -8.70
N ASP A 155 -27.95 7.01 -8.79
CA ASP A 155 -28.58 7.44 -10.03
C ASP A 155 -27.53 7.93 -11.04
N ASN A 156 -27.68 7.49 -12.30
CA ASN A 156 -26.86 7.89 -13.46
C ASN A 156 -25.34 7.62 -13.30
N VAL A 157 -24.97 6.52 -12.63
CA VAL A 157 -23.58 6.07 -12.52
C VAL A 157 -23.41 4.68 -13.14
N GLU A 158 -22.34 4.49 -13.90
CA GLU A 158 -22.01 3.20 -14.51
C GLU A 158 -20.75 2.61 -13.86
N PRO A 159 -20.83 1.44 -13.21
CA PRO A 159 -19.68 0.80 -12.62
C PRO A 159 -18.50 0.62 -13.59
N LEU A 160 -17.30 0.98 -13.13
CA LEU A 160 -16.09 0.71 -13.90
C LEU A 160 -15.79 -0.78 -13.93
N THR A 161 -15.32 -1.26 -15.08
CA THR A 161 -14.91 -2.66 -15.26
C THR A 161 -13.39 -2.81 -15.21
N PHE A 162 -12.94 -3.97 -14.75
CA PHE A 162 -11.54 -4.31 -14.59
C PHE A 162 -10.97 -4.98 -15.84
N SER A 163 -9.73 -4.66 -16.20
CA SER A 163 -8.97 -5.41 -17.21
C SER A 163 -8.53 -6.76 -16.64
N ASP A 164 -8.54 -7.81 -17.46
CA ASP A 164 -7.96 -9.12 -17.11
C ASP A 164 -6.44 -9.17 -17.23
N LYS A 165 -5.82 -8.11 -17.76
CA LYS A 165 -4.41 -8.07 -18.09
C LYS A 165 -3.69 -7.03 -17.24
N ILE A 166 -2.54 -7.44 -16.71
CA ILE A 166 -1.55 -6.50 -16.17
C ILE A 166 -0.93 -5.75 -17.37
N PRO A 167 -0.95 -4.42 -17.39
CA PRO A 167 -0.44 -3.64 -18.52
C PRO A 167 1.06 -3.86 -18.71
N ARG A 168 1.54 -3.76 -19.95
CA ARG A 168 2.95 -3.96 -20.33
C ARG A 168 3.72 -2.65 -20.29
N LEU A 169 5.04 -2.75 -20.23
CA LEU A 169 5.92 -1.59 -20.33
C LEU A 169 5.59 -0.75 -21.57
N GLN A 170 5.65 0.57 -21.43
CA GLN A 170 5.30 1.59 -22.43
C GLN A 170 3.82 1.69 -22.82
N GLU A 171 2.93 0.84 -22.30
CA GLU A 171 1.50 1.01 -22.58
C GLU A 171 0.95 2.27 -21.89
N SER A 172 0.09 3.00 -22.61
CA SER A 172 -0.52 4.24 -22.13
C SER A 172 -1.50 3.97 -20.98
N ILE A 173 -1.43 4.81 -19.95
CA ILE A 173 -2.32 4.81 -18.79
C ILE A 173 -2.81 6.22 -18.52
N ILE A 174 -4.08 6.33 -18.14
CA ILE A 174 -4.70 7.57 -17.67
C ILE A 174 -5.07 7.38 -16.20
N VAL A 175 -4.62 8.27 -15.32
CA VAL A 175 -5.04 8.31 -13.92
C VAL A 175 -6.00 9.46 -13.72
N VAL A 176 -7.13 9.17 -13.09
CA VAL A 176 -8.22 10.12 -12.86
C VAL A 176 -8.44 10.28 -11.36
N GLY A 177 -8.58 11.52 -10.88
CA GLY A 177 -8.83 11.78 -9.46
C GLY A 177 -9.05 13.25 -9.10
N TYR A 178 -9.08 13.55 -7.81
CA TYR A 178 -9.33 14.87 -7.22
C TYR A 178 -8.09 15.33 -6.45
N PRO A 179 -7.22 16.17 -7.03
CA PRO A 179 -5.99 16.60 -6.38
C PRO A 179 -6.30 17.57 -5.23
N ILE A 180 -5.39 17.67 -4.26
CA ILE A 180 -5.49 18.68 -3.20
C ILE A 180 -5.57 20.09 -3.81
N GLY A 181 -6.50 20.91 -3.30
CA GLY A 181 -6.61 22.33 -3.64
C GLY A 181 -7.64 22.67 -4.71
N GLY A 182 -8.40 21.69 -5.23
CA GLY A 182 -9.50 21.92 -6.15
C GLY A 182 -10.68 20.97 -5.92
N ASP A 183 -11.87 21.40 -6.33
CA ASP A 183 -13.09 20.58 -6.33
C ASP A 183 -13.32 19.86 -7.67
N ASN A 184 -12.48 20.15 -8.67
CA ASN A 184 -12.59 19.62 -10.01
C ASN A 184 -11.73 18.37 -10.18
N LEU A 185 -12.22 17.51 -11.05
CA LEU A 185 -11.54 16.28 -11.43
C LEU A 185 -10.30 16.61 -12.29
N SER A 186 -9.24 15.86 -12.06
CA SER A 186 -7.94 15.96 -12.73
C SER A 186 -7.65 14.65 -13.46
N ILE A 187 -7.10 14.80 -14.66
CA ILE A 187 -6.70 13.69 -15.52
C ILE A 187 -5.20 13.84 -15.77
N THR A 188 -4.45 12.78 -15.51
CA THR A 188 -3.02 12.71 -15.82
C THR A 188 -2.77 11.50 -16.71
N LYS A 189 -1.92 11.66 -17.72
CA LYS A 189 -1.60 10.61 -18.68
C LYS A 189 -0.11 10.31 -18.63
N GLY A 190 0.23 9.03 -18.71
CA GLY A 190 1.58 8.54 -18.78
C GLY A 190 1.62 7.14 -19.40
N VAL A 191 2.70 6.44 -19.17
CA VAL A 191 2.93 5.06 -19.58
C VAL A 191 3.41 4.21 -18.41
N VAL A 192 3.30 2.88 -18.56
CA VAL A 192 3.93 1.94 -17.64
C VAL A 192 5.44 2.00 -17.76
N SER A 193 6.12 2.37 -16.68
CA SER A 193 7.59 2.41 -16.62
C SER A 193 8.19 1.12 -16.08
N ARG A 194 7.52 0.46 -15.12
CA ARG A 194 8.04 -0.77 -14.46
C ARG A 194 6.92 -1.58 -13.83
N VAL A 195 7.08 -2.90 -13.78
CA VAL A 195 6.27 -3.80 -12.94
C VAL A 195 7.22 -4.52 -11.99
N CYS A 196 7.02 -4.38 -10.69
CA CYS A 196 7.88 -5.00 -9.68
C CYS A 196 7.17 -5.17 -8.34
N MET A 197 7.75 -5.99 -7.46
CA MET A 197 7.32 -6.08 -6.07
C MET A 197 7.87 -4.88 -5.29
N SER A 198 7.00 -4.06 -4.70
CA SER A 198 7.38 -2.86 -3.95
C SER A 198 6.73 -2.84 -2.57
N THR A 199 7.35 -2.11 -1.65
CA THR A 199 6.84 -1.93 -0.28
C THR A 199 5.80 -0.82 -0.24
N TYR A 200 4.58 -1.16 0.19
CA TYR A 200 3.46 -0.25 0.36
C TYR A 200 3.70 0.59 1.62
N SER A 201 3.60 1.92 1.53
CA SER A 201 3.94 2.81 2.67
C SER A 201 2.97 2.68 3.84
N HIS A 202 1.71 2.35 3.56
CA HIS A 202 0.66 2.27 4.58
C HIS A 202 0.84 1.09 5.55
N SER A 203 1.35 -0.03 5.04
CA SER A 203 1.43 -1.31 5.75
C SER A 203 2.85 -1.85 5.93
N LEU A 204 3.81 -1.35 5.15
CA LEU A 204 5.15 -1.92 4.96
C LEU A 204 5.15 -3.31 4.28
N GLU A 205 4.00 -3.74 3.73
CA GLU A 205 3.90 -5.00 3.01
C GLU A 205 4.51 -4.91 1.61
N LYS A 206 5.10 -6.00 1.15
CA LYS A 206 5.70 -6.10 -0.18
C LYS A 206 4.75 -6.82 -1.14
N LEU A 207 4.10 -6.06 -2.00
CA LEU A 207 3.13 -6.56 -2.98
C LEU A 207 3.48 -6.12 -4.40
N LEU A 208 2.77 -6.67 -5.38
CA LEU A 208 2.96 -6.28 -6.78
C LEU A 208 2.55 -4.81 -6.95
N THR A 209 3.35 -4.08 -7.72
CA THR A 209 3.14 -2.66 -8.00
C THR A 209 3.52 -2.37 -9.44
N ILE A 210 2.76 -1.47 -10.07
CA ILE A 210 3.12 -0.92 -11.37
C ILE A 210 3.55 0.53 -11.16
N GLN A 211 4.74 0.86 -11.65
CA GLN A 211 5.27 2.21 -11.72
C GLN A 211 4.84 2.84 -13.05
N ILE A 212 4.41 4.09 -12.99
CA ILE A 212 4.04 4.91 -14.15
C ILE A 212 4.78 6.26 -14.12
N ASP A 213 4.88 6.91 -15.27
CA ASP A 213 5.45 8.27 -15.38
C ASP A 213 4.37 9.38 -15.42
N ALA A 214 3.14 9.04 -15.04
CA ALA A 214 2.09 10.04 -14.80
C ALA A 214 2.27 10.66 -13.40
N ALA A 215 2.05 11.97 -13.31
CA ALA A 215 2.09 12.69 -12.04
C ALA A 215 0.96 12.23 -11.11
N ILE A 216 1.32 11.66 -9.95
CA ILE A 216 0.36 11.35 -8.88
C ILE A 216 0.61 12.33 -7.74
N ASN A 217 -0.36 13.21 -7.51
CA ASN A 217 -0.36 14.14 -6.39
C ASN A 217 -1.28 13.63 -5.27
N SER A 218 -1.07 14.13 -4.05
CA SER A 218 -2.00 13.90 -2.94
C SER A 218 -3.42 14.32 -3.35
N GLY A 219 -4.41 13.53 -2.94
CA GLY A 219 -5.81 13.66 -3.38
C GLY A 219 -6.18 12.75 -4.55
N ASN A 220 -5.29 12.59 -5.55
CA ASN A 220 -5.53 11.67 -6.67
C ASN A 220 -5.43 10.20 -6.25
N SER A 221 -4.82 9.91 -5.09
CA SER A 221 -4.74 8.56 -4.51
C SER A 221 -6.15 7.99 -4.28
N GLY A 222 -6.33 6.74 -4.68
CA GLY A 222 -7.60 6.01 -4.66
C GLY A 222 -8.38 6.13 -5.96
N GLY A 223 -7.90 6.96 -6.91
CA GLY A 223 -8.49 7.12 -8.22
C GLY A 223 -8.12 5.98 -9.18
N PRO A 224 -8.96 5.71 -10.19
CA PRO A 224 -8.69 4.62 -11.13
C PRO A 224 -7.55 4.98 -12.09
N ALA A 225 -6.73 3.97 -12.39
CA ALA A 225 -5.81 3.96 -13.51
C ALA A 225 -6.45 3.17 -14.66
N ILE A 226 -6.66 3.82 -15.80
CA ILE A 226 -7.48 3.35 -16.91
C ILE A 226 -6.63 3.15 -18.16
N GLN A 227 -6.89 2.06 -18.87
CA GLN A 227 -6.40 1.78 -20.21
C GLN A 227 -7.61 1.46 -21.10
N GLY A 228 -7.82 2.24 -22.16
CA GLY A 228 -9.06 2.16 -22.95
C GLY A 228 -10.27 2.49 -22.08
N LYS A 229 -11.19 1.53 -21.90
CA LYS A 229 -12.38 1.66 -21.04
C LYS A 229 -12.32 0.83 -19.75
N GLN A 230 -11.14 0.26 -19.44
CA GLN A 230 -10.99 -0.68 -18.33
C GLN A 230 -9.98 -0.18 -17.30
N VAL A 231 -10.26 -0.46 -16.03
CA VAL A 231 -9.37 -0.20 -14.91
C VAL A 231 -8.26 -1.24 -14.89
N VAL A 232 -7.02 -0.78 -14.96
CA VAL A 232 -5.80 -1.61 -14.86
C VAL A 232 -5.15 -1.53 -13.47
N GLY A 233 -5.56 -0.57 -12.65
CA GLY A 233 -5.13 -0.43 -11.26
C GLY A 233 -5.71 0.79 -10.58
N MET A 234 -5.20 1.12 -9.40
CA MET A 234 -5.61 2.27 -8.61
C MET A 234 -4.40 3.07 -8.13
N SER A 235 -4.41 4.39 -8.26
CA SER A 235 -3.32 5.26 -7.84
C SER A 235 -3.09 5.19 -6.33
N PHE A 236 -1.83 5.13 -5.91
CA PHE A 236 -1.46 5.14 -4.49
C PHE A 236 -0.04 5.69 -4.27
N GLN A 237 0.41 5.71 -3.02
CA GLN A 237 1.75 6.17 -2.65
C GLN A 237 2.60 5.01 -2.10
N ILE A 238 3.92 5.06 -2.34
CA ILE A 238 4.90 4.16 -1.70
C ILE A 238 5.90 4.97 -0.88
N ILE A 239 6.79 4.28 -0.15
CA ILE A 239 7.78 4.91 0.76
C ILE A 239 8.78 5.82 0.02
N LYS A 240 9.14 5.48 -1.22
CA LYS A 240 10.13 6.25 -2.01
C LYS A 240 9.50 7.51 -2.60
N LYS A 241 9.82 8.68 -2.04
CA LYS A 241 9.52 9.98 -2.64
C LYS A 241 10.46 10.26 -3.81
N ALA A 242 10.00 10.03 -5.02
CA ALA A 242 10.68 10.43 -6.25
C ALA A 242 9.78 11.39 -7.04
N GLN A 243 10.39 12.37 -7.70
CA GLN A 243 9.65 13.30 -8.57
C GLN A 243 9.26 12.61 -9.87
N SER A 244 8.06 12.92 -10.38
CA SER A 244 7.53 12.39 -11.65
C SER A 244 7.46 10.85 -11.73
N ILE A 245 7.29 10.19 -10.58
CA ILE A 245 7.05 8.75 -10.52
C ILE A 245 5.72 8.51 -9.79
N GLY A 246 4.76 7.94 -10.50
CA GLY A 246 3.52 7.44 -9.95
C GLY A 246 3.57 5.94 -9.71
N TYR A 247 2.75 5.45 -8.79
CA TYR A 247 2.54 4.03 -8.55
C TYR A 247 1.06 3.70 -8.56
N ILE A 248 0.72 2.54 -9.10
CA ILE A 248 -0.64 2.01 -9.09
C ILE A 248 -0.66 0.60 -8.49
N ILE A 249 -1.69 0.34 -7.68
CA ILE A 249 -2.06 -0.97 -7.16
C ILE A 249 -2.66 -1.75 -8.33
N PRO A 250 -2.02 -2.83 -8.81
CA PRO A 250 -2.48 -3.55 -10.00
C PRO A 250 -3.84 -4.22 -9.77
N VAL A 251 -4.59 -4.39 -10.86
CA VAL A 251 -5.90 -5.07 -10.82
C VAL A 251 -5.88 -6.45 -10.16
N VAL A 252 -4.77 -7.20 -10.25
CA VAL A 252 -4.65 -8.51 -9.60
C VAL A 252 -4.64 -8.43 -8.07
N VAL A 253 -4.10 -7.35 -7.50
CA VAL A 253 -4.15 -7.10 -6.04
C VAL A 253 -5.54 -6.64 -5.62
N ILE A 254 -6.20 -5.83 -6.47
CA ILE A 254 -7.59 -5.41 -6.25
C ILE A 254 -8.52 -6.62 -6.26
N ARG A 255 -8.40 -7.49 -7.27
CA ARG A 255 -9.19 -8.73 -7.37
C ARG A 255 -8.95 -9.66 -6.19
N HIS A 256 -7.71 -9.81 -5.73
CA HIS A 256 -7.42 -10.60 -4.54
C HIS A 256 -8.27 -10.15 -3.34
N LEU A 257 -8.37 -8.84 -3.07
CA LEU A 257 -9.27 -8.32 -2.02
C LEU A 257 -10.75 -8.63 -2.31
N LEU A 258 -11.22 -8.35 -3.53
CA LEU A 258 -12.63 -8.53 -3.87
C LEU A 258 -13.05 -9.99 -3.76
N ASP A 259 -12.25 -10.91 -4.31
CA ASP A 259 -12.49 -12.35 -4.28
C ASP A 259 -12.42 -12.90 -2.85
N ASP A 260 -11.48 -12.42 -2.03
CA ASP A 260 -11.37 -12.79 -0.61
C ASP A 260 -12.61 -12.37 0.19
N VAL A 261 -13.08 -11.14 -0.01
CA VAL A 261 -14.29 -10.61 0.61
C VAL A 261 -15.53 -11.37 0.13
N GLU A 262 -15.65 -11.67 -1.16
CA GLU A 262 -16.77 -12.43 -1.71
C GLU A 262 -16.81 -13.88 -1.17
N LEU A 263 -15.65 -14.52 -1.04
CA LEU A 263 -15.55 -15.90 -0.57
C LEU A 263 -15.79 -16.03 0.94
N HIS A 264 -15.25 -15.11 1.73
CA HIS A 264 -15.23 -15.25 3.20
C HIS A 264 -16.17 -14.27 3.93
N GLY A 265 -16.80 -13.33 3.23
CA GLY A 265 -17.58 -12.24 3.82
C GLY A 265 -16.74 -11.20 4.58
N ARG A 266 -15.42 -11.34 4.57
CA ARG A 266 -14.44 -10.46 5.22
C ARG A 266 -13.09 -10.62 4.55
N TYR A 267 -12.24 -9.62 4.71
CA TYR A 267 -10.84 -9.71 4.30
C TYR A 267 -10.03 -10.57 5.30
N THR A 268 -9.20 -11.47 4.79
CA THR A 268 -8.44 -12.50 5.51
C THR A 268 -6.92 -12.29 5.45
N ALA A 269 -6.47 -11.21 4.81
CA ALA A 269 -5.07 -10.81 4.64
C ALA A 269 -4.28 -11.65 3.63
N PHE A 270 -3.04 -11.23 3.39
CA PHE A 270 -2.10 -11.95 2.52
C PHE A 270 -1.32 -13.00 3.31
N PRO A 271 -1.02 -14.17 2.72
CA PRO A 271 -0.20 -15.16 3.38
C PRO A 271 1.25 -14.69 3.56
N GLU A 272 1.91 -15.20 4.60
CA GLU A 272 3.30 -14.90 4.94
C GLU A 272 4.20 -16.13 4.91
N VAL A 273 5.47 -15.92 4.52
CA VAL A 273 6.49 -16.98 4.55
C VAL A 273 7.18 -17.09 5.92
N ARG A 274 7.46 -15.95 6.57
CA ARG A 274 8.15 -15.85 7.87
C ARG A 274 9.41 -16.71 8.01
N PHE A 275 10.19 -16.82 6.94
CA PHE A 275 11.56 -17.27 6.98
C PHE A 275 12.47 -16.22 6.33
N ARG A 276 13.72 -16.13 6.80
CA ARG A 276 14.76 -15.34 6.15
C ARG A 276 15.47 -16.20 5.12
N TYR A 277 15.92 -15.54 4.06
CA TYR A 277 16.64 -16.19 2.99
C TYR A 277 17.87 -15.41 2.56
N GLN A 278 18.80 -16.11 1.93
CA GLN A 278 20.01 -15.56 1.34
C GLN A 278 20.05 -15.90 -0.16
N LEU A 279 20.53 -14.94 -0.95
CA LEU A 279 20.73 -15.10 -2.40
C LEU A 279 21.97 -15.97 -2.67
N MET A 280 21.89 -16.77 -3.73
CA MET A 280 22.83 -17.87 -4.00
C MET A 280 23.70 -17.63 -5.24
N GLU A 281 23.92 -16.38 -5.65
CA GLU A 281 24.70 -16.03 -6.86
C GLU A 281 26.17 -16.48 -6.78
N ASN A 282 26.71 -16.62 -5.57
CA ASN A 282 28.07 -17.13 -5.36
C ASN A 282 28.10 -18.66 -5.53
N SER A 283 28.84 -19.13 -6.54
CA SER A 283 28.94 -20.54 -6.88
C SER A 283 29.57 -21.41 -5.78
N SER A 284 30.40 -20.85 -4.91
CA SER A 284 30.97 -21.57 -3.76
C SER A 284 29.88 -21.96 -2.75
N TYR A 285 28.88 -21.10 -2.52
CA TYR A 285 27.75 -21.48 -1.65
C TYR A 285 26.95 -22.65 -2.23
N ARG A 286 26.66 -22.61 -3.53
CA ARG A 286 25.92 -23.69 -4.20
C ARG A 286 26.69 -25.02 -4.11
N LYS A 287 28.00 -25.00 -4.39
CA LYS A 287 28.86 -26.19 -4.27
C LYS A 287 28.97 -26.70 -2.84
N TYR A 288 29.09 -25.81 -1.85
CA TYR A 288 29.13 -26.16 -0.43
C TYR A 288 27.86 -26.90 0.00
N LEU A 289 26.69 -26.42 -0.45
CA LEU A 289 25.39 -27.04 -0.20
C LEU A 289 25.06 -28.21 -1.15
N LYS A 290 26.02 -28.62 -1.99
CA LYS A 290 25.94 -29.76 -2.92
C LYS A 290 24.82 -29.64 -3.96
N LEU A 291 24.53 -28.41 -4.42
CA LEU A 291 23.67 -28.21 -5.59
C LEU A 291 24.39 -28.69 -6.85
N THR A 292 23.64 -29.29 -7.77
CA THR A 292 24.11 -29.56 -9.13
C THR A 292 24.24 -28.25 -9.93
N ASP A 293 24.95 -28.29 -11.06
CA ASP A 293 25.21 -27.09 -11.87
C ASP A 293 23.94 -26.46 -12.46
N ASP A 294 22.86 -27.22 -12.58
CA ASP A 294 21.53 -26.80 -13.06
C ASP A 294 20.55 -26.40 -11.94
N GLN A 295 20.93 -26.58 -10.68
CA GLN A 295 20.12 -26.20 -9.52
C GLN A 295 20.41 -24.76 -9.10
N HIS A 296 19.35 -23.97 -9.02
CA HIS A 296 19.36 -22.56 -8.61
C HIS A 296 18.25 -22.33 -7.59
N GLY A 297 18.41 -21.32 -6.73
CA GLY A 297 17.39 -21.04 -5.73
C GLY A 297 17.81 -20.06 -4.64
N ILE A 298 17.11 -20.12 -3.51
CA ILE A 298 17.39 -19.29 -2.33
C ILE A 298 17.67 -20.16 -1.11
N LEU A 299 18.64 -19.77 -0.31
CA LEU A 299 19.01 -20.46 0.92
C LEU A 299 18.13 -20.01 2.08
N VAL A 300 17.52 -20.93 2.81
CA VAL A 300 16.80 -20.66 4.05
C VAL A 300 17.79 -20.46 5.19
N THR A 301 17.82 -19.27 5.76
CA THR A 301 18.81 -18.92 6.81
C THR A 301 18.21 -18.90 8.21
N SER A 302 16.90 -18.69 8.34
CA SER A 302 16.21 -18.89 9.62
C SER A 302 14.70 -18.92 9.42
N ILE A 303 13.98 -19.58 10.31
CA ILE A 303 12.52 -19.74 10.21
C ILE A 303 11.88 -19.25 11.52
N GLU A 304 10.81 -18.46 11.44
CA GLU A 304 10.04 -18.09 12.63
C GLU A 304 9.27 -19.31 13.16
N PRO A 305 9.23 -19.56 14.49
CA PRO A 305 8.53 -20.72 15.05
C PRO A 305 7.05 -20.81 14.69
N THR A 306 6.38 -19.65 14.61
CA THR A 306 4.96 -19.52 14.24
C THR A 306 4.69 -19.75 12.75
N SER A 307 5.73 -19.80 11.90
CA SER A 307 5.59 -20.10 10.48
C SER A 307 5.06 -21.50 10.24
N ALA A 308 4.12 -21.67 9.30
CA ALA A 308 3.73 -23.00 8.85
C ALA A 308 4.92 -23.80 8.27
N PHE A 309 5.92 -23.08 7.73
CA PHE A 309 7.13 -23.66 7.18
C PHE A 309 8.09 -24.20 8.24
N SER A 310 7.96 -23.80 9.52
CA SER A 310 8.86 -24.26 10.61
C SER A 310 8.81 -25.77 10.85
N LYS A 311 7.73 -26.42 10.42
CA LYS A 311 7.53 -27.87 10.56
C LYS A 311 8.15 -28.68 9.41
N ILE A 312 8.44 -28.05 8.28
CA ILE A 312 8.84 -28.75 7.04
C ILE A 312 10.22 -28.31 6.53
N LEU A 313 10.56 -27.04 6.67
CA LEU A 313 11.86 -26.48 6.29
C LEU A 313 12.85 -26.55 7.46
N LYS A 314 14.13 -26.55 7.12
CA LYS A 314 15.26 -26.43 8.02
C LYS A 314 16.18 -25.32 7.54
N GLU A 315 17.00 -24.79 8.45
CA GLU A 315 18.15 -23.98 8.05
C GLU A 315 19.04 -24.81 7.13
N ASP A 316 19.69 -24.13 6.17
CA ASP A 316 20.48 -24.70 5.08
C ASP A 316 19.72 -25.42 3.96
N ASP A 317 18.38 -25.45 4.00
CA ASP A 317 17.59 -25.86 2.84
C ASP A 317 17.70 -24.82 1.72
N VAL A 318 17.88 -25.27 0.48
CA VAL A 318 17.80 -24.40 -0.70
C VAL A 318 16.48 -24.61 -1.42
N ILE A 319 15.62 -23.59 -1.43
CA ILE A 319 14.35 -23.64 -2.17
C ILE A 319 14.64 -23.36 -3.64
N ILE A 320 14.44 -24.37 -4.48
CA ILE A 320 14.73 -24.32 -5.92
C ILE A 320 13.48 -24.08 -6.77
N ALA A 321 12.29 -24.40 -6.25
CA ALA A 321 11.02 -24.06 -6.89
C ALA A 321 9.88 -23.90 -5.87
N ILE A 322 8.90 -23.06 -6.24
CA ILE A 322 7.61 -22.93 -5.57
C ILE A 322 6.53 -23.32 -6.57
N ASP A 323 5.71 -24.29 -6.18
CA ASP A 323 4.84 -25.05 -7.07
C ASP A 323 5.65 -25.51 -8.29
N ASP A 324 5.17 -25.22 -9.51
CA ASP A 324 5.87 -25.56 -10.75
C ASP A 324 6.83 -24.46 -11.24
N THR A 325 7.05 -23.40 -10.45
CA THR A 325 7.86 -22.25 -10.86
C THR A 325 9.27 -22.28 -10.25
N PRO A 326 10.33 -22.46 -11.06
CA PRO A 326 11.71 -22.41 -10.58
C PRO A 326 12.10 -21.03 -10.06
N ILE A 327 12.95 -21.01 -9.03
CA ILE A 327 13.53 -19.80 -8.44
C ILE A 327 14.99 -19.69 -8.86
N ALA A 328 15.42 -18.50 -9.27
CA ALA A 328 16.82 -18.22 -9.58
C ALA A 328 17.62 -17.79 -8.35
N ASP A 329 18.94 -17.77 -8.49
CA ASP A 329 19.89 -17.42 -7.42
C ASP A 329 19.71 -16.01 -6.83
N ASP A 330 19.14 -15.08 -7.61
CA ASP A 330 18.79 -13.72 -7.19
C ASP A 330 17.41 -13.62 -6.51
N GLY A 331 16.76 -14.75 -6.27
CA GLY A 331 15.43 -14.84 -5.66
C GLY A 331 14.30 -14.40 -6.58
N THR A 332 14.53 -14.37 -7.90
CA THR A 332 13.51 -14.03 -8.88
C THR A 332 12.95 -15.25 -9.61
N ILE A 333 11.73 -15.09 -10.11
CA ILE A 333 11.02 -16.04 -10.96
C ILE A 333 10.78 -15.41 -12.34
N TYR A 334 10.62 -16.24 -13.36
CA TYR A 334 10.15 -15.77 -14.66
C TYR A 334 8.71 -15.29 -14.52
N PHE A 335 8.42 -14.05 -14.92
CA PHE A 335 7.06 -13.51 -14.89
C PHE A 335 6.42 -13.54 -16.27
N ARG A 336 6.98 -12.81 -17.24
CA ARG A 336 6.52 -12.76 -18.64
C ARG A 336 7.57 -12.10 -19.53
N ARG A 337 7.65 -12.45 -20.81
CA ARG A 337 8.41 -11.73 -21.88
C ARG A 337 9.67 -10.97 -21.40
N GLY A 338 10.61 -11.65 -20.75
CA GLY A 338 11.88 -11.08 -20.30
C GLY A 338 11.82 -10.29 -18.98
N GLU A 339 10.65 -10.13 -18.38
CA GLU A 339 10.43 -9.59 -17.03
C GLU A 339 10.55 -10.70 -15.98
N ARG A 340 11.19 -10.36 -14.85
CA ARG A 340 11.35 -11.23 -13.68
C ARG A 340 10.80 -10.53 -12.45
N LEU A 341 10.22 -11.29 -11.52
CA LEU A 341 9.68 -10.78 -10.26
C LEU A 341 10.28 -11.54 -9.08
N SER A 342 10.28 -10.95 -7.90
CA SER A 342 10.64 -11.67 -6.67
C SER A 342 9.68 -12.86 -6.47
N PHE A 343 10.20 -14.00 -6.04
CA PHE A 343 9.40 -15.22 -5.76
C PHE A 343 8.25 -14.97 -4.78
N ILE A 344 8.37 -13.96 -3.91
CA ILE A 344 7.33 -13.53 -2.94
C ILE A 344 5.99 -13.29 -3.66
N HIS A 345 6.01 -12.88 -4.93
CA HIS A 345 4.80 -12.72 -5.75
C HIS A 345 3.95 -14.00 -5.81
N LEU A 346 4.57 -15.18 -5.91
CA LEU A 346 3.86 -16.46 -5.99
C LEU A 346 3.07 -16.74 -4.70
N ILE A 347 3.66 -16.41 -3.55
CA ILE A 347 3.00 -16.58 -2.26
C ILE A 347 1.90 -15.54 -2.09
N LYS A 348 2.19 -14.26 -2.35
CA LYS A 348 1.24 -13.16 -2.19
C LYS A 348 0.09 -13.16 -3.20
N SER A 349 0.15 -13.98 -4.25
CA SER A 349 -0.96 -14.17 -5.19
C SER A 349 -1.96 -15.24 -4.76
N LYS A 350 -1.65 -15.99 -3.69
CA LYS A 350 -2.52 -17.00 -3.08
C LYS A 350 -3.31 -16.43 -1.90
N PHE A 351 -4.29 -17.19 -1.43
CA PHE A 351 -5.10 -16.86 -0.26
C PHE A 351 -4.59 -17.55 1.01
N VAL A 352 -4.97 -17.03 2.17
CA VAL A 352 -4.76 -17.71 3.44
C VAL A 352 -5.54 -19.03 3.43
N GLY A 353 -4.87 -20.12 3.80
CA GLY A 353 -5.40 -21.49 3.73
C GLY A 353 -5.00 -22.25 2.47
N ASP A 354 -4.56 -21.58 1.41
CA ASP A 354 -4.08 -22.24 0.20
C ASP A 354 -2.87 -23.11 0.48
N THR A 355 -2.71 -24.17 -0.31
CA THR A 355 -1.54 -25.04 -0.23
C THR A 355 -0.46 -24.58 -1.21
N VAL A 356 0.80 -24.70 -0.78
CA VAL A 356 1.97 -24.47 -1.62
C VAL A 356 2.92 -25.67 -1.56
N THR A 357 3.50 -26.00 -2.70
CA THR A 357 4.53 -27.04 -2.81
C THR A 357 5.89 -26.37 -2.94
N LEU A 358 6.87 -26.83 -2.16
CA LEU A 358 8.26 -26.40 -2.23
C LEU A 358 9.12 -27.56 -2.73
N ARG A 359 9.85 -27.35 -3.81
CA ARG A 359 10.98 -28.24 -4.14
C ARG A 359 12.24 -27.63 -3.55
N ILE A 360 12.93 -28.42 -2.75
CA ILE A 360 14.12 -27.99 -2.03
C ILE A 360 15.29 -28.94 -2.32
N VAL A 361 16.51 -28.46 -2.09
CA VAL A 361 17.70 -29.29 -1.95
C VAL A 361 18.14 -29.27 -0.50
N ARG A 362 18.24 -30.44 0.11
CA ARG A 362 18.70 -30.64 1.49
C ARG A 362 19.83 -31.64 1.48
N GLN A 363 21.02 -31.23 1.90
CA GLN A 363 22.23 -32.08 1.92
C GLN A 363 22.58 -32.73 0.56
N GLY A 364 22.18 -32.09 -0.55
CA GLY A 364 22.38 -32.57 -1.92
C GLY A 364 21.26 -33.45 -2.48
N GLU A 365 20.22 -33.75 -1.68
CA GLU A 365 19.05 -34.50 -2.14
C GLU A 365 17.88 -33.55 -2.41
N GLU A 366 17.19 -33.77 -3.54
CA GLU A 366 15.98 -33.03 -3.87
C GLU A 366 14.77 -33.61 -3.12
N ILE A 367 14.03 -32.74 -2.42
CA ILE A 367 12.86 -33.10 -1.61
C ILE A 367 11.70 -32.20 -1.99
N THR A 368 10.51 -32.79 -2.12
CA THR A 368 9.26 -32.05 -2.29
C THR A 368 8.53 -31.98 -0.95
N LEU A 369 8.19 -30.77 -0.52
CA LEU A 369 7.48 -30.48 0.72
C LEU A 369 6.21 -29.70 0.43
N THR A 370 5.20 -29.85 1.28
CA THR A 370 3.92 -29.16 1.11
C THR A 370 3.52 -28.51 2.43
N SER A 371 3.00 -27.29 2.36
CA SER A 371 2.48 -26.55 3.52
C SER A 371 1.26 -25.74 3.14
N SER A 372 0.35 -25.55 4.11
CA SER A 372 -0.71 -24.55 4.03
C SER A 372 -0.15 -23.17 4.33
N LEU A 373 -0.60 -22.16 3.59
CA LEU A 373 -0.27 -20.77 3.80
C LEU A 373 -1.14 -20.16 4.90
N CYS A 374 -0.56 -19.30 5.71
CA CYS A 374 -1.26 -18.60 6.79
C CYS A 374 -0.81 -17.15 6.88
N TYR A 375 -1.67 -16.30 7.43
CA TYR A 375 -1.29 -14.97 7.86
C TYR A 375 -0.62 -15.05 9.22
N ILE A 376 0.52 -14.38 9.37
CA ILE A 376 1.26 -14.30 10.64
C ILE A 376 1.65 -12.84 10.84
N PRO A 377 1.23 -12.20 11.94
CA PRO A 377 1.62 -10.81 12.23
C PRO A 377 3.10 -10.74 12.64
N ALA A 378 3.69 -9.56 12.54
CA ALA A 378 5.05 -9.34 13.04
C ALA A 378 5.02 -9.23 14.57
N LEU A 379 6.10 -9.65 15.24
CA LEU A 379 6.25 -9.50 16.70
C LEU A 379 6.02 -8.04 17.14
N VAL A 380 6.57 -7.10 16.36
CA VAL A 380 6.24 -5.67 16.44
C VAL A 380 5.40 -5.34 15.21
N PRO A 381 4.07 -5.19 15.35
CA PRO A 381 3.18 -4.96 14.23
C PRO A 381 3.60 -3.76 13.36
N TYR A 382 3.61 -3.94 12.03
CA TYR A 382 3.98 -2.89 11.08
C TYR A 382 2.96 -1.76 11.02
N HIS A 383 1.69 -2.09 11.23
CA HIS A 383 0.61 -1.14 11.31
C HIS A 383 -0.37 -1.53 12.42
N SER A 384 -1.03 -0.53 12.99
CA SER A 384 -2.11 -0.70 13.98
C SER A 384 -3.22 0.32 13.75
N HIS A 385 -3.47 0.64 12.47
CA HIS A 385 -4.55 1.54 12.06
C HIS A 385 -5.90 1.07 12.59
N ASP A 386 -6.78 2.02 12.87
CA ASP A 386 -8.16 1.80 13.33
C ASP A 386 -8.28 1.01 14.65
N LYS A 387 -7.15 0.86 15.37
CA LYS A 387 -7.09 0.29 16.72
C LYS A 387 -6.49 1.31 17.67
N ARG A 388 -7.13 1.48 18.83
CA ARG A 388 -6.52 2.25 19.92
C ARG A 388 -5.37 1.46 20.53
N PRO A 389 -4.26 2.12 20.91
CA PRO A 389 -3.18 1.47 21.64
C PRO A 389 -3.71 0.86 22.94
N GLU A 390 -3.32 -0.38 23.21
CA GLU A 390 -3.63 -1.07 24.46
C GLU A 390 -2.73 -0.54 25.56
N TYR A 391 -3.30 -0.25 26.73
CA TYR A 391 -2.53 0.23 27.87
C TYR A 391 -3.12 -0.24 29.20
N LEU A 392 -2.24 -0.31 30.20
CA LEU A 392 -2.55 -0.64 31.58
C LEU A 392 -1.73 0.28 32.49
N ILE A 393 -2.37 0.90 33.46
CA ILE A 393 -1.74 1.73 34.48
C ILE A 393 -1.88 1.01 35.81
N TYR A 394 -0.77 0.80 36.51
CA TYR A 394 -0.78 0.22 37.85
C TYR A 394 0.21 0.96 38.74
N ALA A 395 -0.26 1.52 39.85
CA ALA A 395 0.54 2.41 40.73
C ALA A 395 1.26 3.54 39.98
N GLY A 396 0.64 4.08 38.92
CA GLY A 396 1.21 5.11 38.05
C GLY A 396 2.22 4.61 37.02
N ILE A 397 2.61 3.34 37.04
CA ILE A 397 3.44 2.74 36.00
C ILE A 397 2.56 2.47 34.77
N VAL A 398 2.93 3.01 33.62
CA VAL A 398 2.20 2.85 32.36
C VAL A 398 2.82 1.73 31.54
N PHE A 399 2.02 0.71 31.25
CA PHE A 399 2.36 -0.38 30.36
C PHE A 399 1.64 -0.22 29.03
N THR A 400 2.35 -0.46 27.93
CA THR A 400 1.80 -0.43 26.56
C THR A 400 2.38 -1.57 25.74
N VAL A 401 1.87 -1.76 24.51
CA VAL A 401 2.39 -2.75 23.57
C VAL A 401 3.31 -2.08 22.55
N LEU A 402 4.50 -2.66 22.35
CA LEU A 402 5.43 -2.21 21.32
C LEU A 402 4.82 -2.40 19.92
N THR A 403 4.64 -1.29 19.22
CA THR A 403 4.21 -1.27 17.81
C THR A 403 5.13 -0.38 17.00
N ARG A 404 5.09 -0.47 15.66
CA ARG A 404 5.77 0.54 14.83
C ARG A 404 5.27 1.95 15.09
N PHE A 405 4.00 2.13 15.48
CA PHE A 405 3.43 3.46 15.68
C PHE A 405 3.89 4.06 17.00
N TYR A 406 4.05 3.24 18.04
CA TYR A 406 4.78 3.64 19.25
C TYR A 406 6.18 4.14 18.91
N LEU A 407 6.93 3.37 18.12
CA LEU A 407 8.28 3.78 17.72
C LEU A 407 8.27 5.08 16.89
N TYR A 408 7.28 5.30 16.03
CA TYR A 408 7.17 6.54 15.25
C TYR A 408 7.01 7.80 16.11
N GLU A 409 6.57 7.71 17.36
CA GLU A 409 6.54 8.86 18.27
C GLU A 409 7.96 9.38 18.60
N TRP A 410 9.00 8.55 18.42
CA TRP A 410 10.40 8.92 18.59
C TRP A 410 11.00 9.74 17.43
N GLY A 411 10.18 10.37 16.58
CA GLY A 411 10.66 11.27 15.52
C GLY A 411 10.21 10.91 14.11
N ASN A 412 9.03 10.30 13.98
CA ASN A 412 8.35 9.94 12.74
C ASN A 412 9.26 9.15 11.79
N ASN A 413 9.86 9.80 10.78
CA ASN A 413 10.73 9.14 9.81
C ASN A 413 12.10 8.77 10.38
N ASP A 414 12.55 9.44 11.45
CA ASP A 414 13.86 9.23 12.07
C ASP A 414 13.81 8.30 13.28
N TRP A 415 12.65 7.67 13.52
CA TRP A 415 12.39 6.86 14.71
C TRP A 415 13.48 5.82 14.97
N ALA A 416 14.02 5.18 13.92
CA ALA A 416 15.01 4.11 14.04
C ALA A 416 16.35 4.61 14.60
N GLN A 417 16.64 5.91 14.48
CA GLN A 417 17.86 6.54 14.98
C GLN A 417 17.69 7.12 16.39
N LYS A 418 16.44 7.35 16.82
CA LYS A 418 16.11 8.09 18.05
C LYS A 418 15.50 7.21 19.13
N ALA A 419 14.77 6.16 18.75
CA ALA A 419 14.20 5.21 19.69
C ALA A 419 15.29 4.33 20.34
N PRO A 420 15.04 3.77 21.53
CA PRO A 420 15.98 2.87 22.21
C PRO A 420 16.42 1.71 21.30
N GLU A 421 17.74 1.46 21.24
CA GLU A 421 18.34 0.49 20.31
C GLU A 421 17.75 -0.92 20.45
N HIS A 422 17.49 -1.36 21.68
CA HIS A 422 16.93 -2.68 21.95
C HIS A 422 15.50 -2.83 21.39
N LEU A 423 14.65 -1.80 21.47
CA LEU A 423 13.30 -1.79 20.87
C LEU A 423 13.38 -1.75 19.34
N VAL A 424 14.31 -0.96 18.78
CA VAL A 424 14.57 -0.91 17.34
C VAL A 424 14.99 -2.29 16.83
N ASN A 425 15.88 -2.98 17.55
CA ASN A 425 16.32 -4.32 17.23
C ASN A 425 15.17 -5.33 17.27
N LEU A 426 14.32 -5.30 18.31
CA LEU A 426 13.12 -6.15 18.37
C LEU A 426 12.21 -5.94 17.16
N ALA A 427 12.07 -4.70 16.71
CA ALA A 427 11.17 -4.40 15.64
C ALA A 427 11.70 -4.82 14.25
N TYR A 428 13.02 -4.87 14.04
CA TYR A 428 13.64 -5.37 12.80
C TYR A 428 13.95 -6.86 12.80
N ASN A 429 14.32 -7.41 13.96
CA ASN A 429 14.91 -8.75 14.09
C ASN A 429 14.11 -9.69 14.99
N GLY A 430 13.12 -9.18 15.72
CA GLY A 430 12.25 -9.98 16.56
C GLY A 430 11.46 -11.02 15.77
N LYS A 431 11.34 -12.21 16.34
CA LYS A 431 10.61 -13.36 15.78
C LYS A 431 9.48 -13.74 16.70
N LEU A 432 8.29 -13.92 16.13
CA LEU A 432 7.11 -14.29 16.88
C LEU A 432 7.21 -15.77 17.31
N GLN A 433 7.21 -16.02 18.63
CA GLN A 433 7.29 -17.35 19.21
C GLN A 433 5.91 -18.00 19.35
N GLU A 434 4.90 -17.20 19.69
CA GLU A 434 3.50 -17.60 19.82
C GLU A 434 2.59 -16.56 19.14
N LEU A 435 1.49 -16.99 18.52
CA LEU A 435 0.63 -16.09 17.73
C LEU A 435 0.03 -14.92 18.52
N THR A 436 -0.16 -15.09 19.83
CA THR A 436 -0.71 -14.06 20.73
C THR A 436 0.37 -13.28 21.48
N GLN A 437 1.64 -13.50 21.15
CA GLN A 437 2.75 -12.83 21.83
C GLN A 437 2.74 -11.34 21.51
N GLN A 438 2.88 -10.51 22.54
CA GLN A 438 3.13 -9.08 22.42
C GLN A 438 4.35 -8.72 23.27
N ILE A 439 5.09 -7.71 22.83
CA ILE A 439 6.14 -7.10 23.64
C ILE A 439 5.49 -5.99 24.47
N VAL A 440 5.43 -6.19 25.78
CA VAL A 440 4.90 -5.21 26.73
C VAL A 440 6.05 -4.32 27.21
N ILE A 441 5.89 -3.02 27.07
CA ILE A 441 6.87 -2.00 27.47
C ILE A 441 6.36 -1.32 28.73
N MET A 442 7.25 -1.06 29.67
CA MET A 442 7.06 -0.08 30.72
C MET A 442 7.42 1.30 30.15
N ASP A 443 6.41 2.05 29.71
CA ASP A 443 6.59 3.24 28.88
C ASP A 443 6.99 4.47 29.69
N GLN A 444 6.22 4.78 30.73
CA GLN A 444 6.43 5.97 31.55
C GLN A 444 5.87 5.78 32.96
N ILE A 445 6.18 6.74 33.83
CA ILE A 445 5.73 6.76 35.22
C ILE A 445 4.96 8.06 35.46
N LEU A 446 3.69 7.91 35.85
CA LEU A 446 2.87 9.00 36.37
C LEU A 446 3.24 9.20 37.83
N SER A 447 4.07 10.22 38.09
CA SER A 447 4.73 10.45 39.37
C SER A 447 3.76 10.50 40.54
N ASP A 448 4.10 9.76 41.59
CA ASP A 448 3.36 9.69 42.83
C ASP A 448 4.19 9.15 44.00
N ASP A 449 3.76 9.36 45.24
CA ASP A 449 4.41 8.80 46.43
C ASP A 449 4.56 7.27 46.37
N VAL A 450 3.57 6.55 45.79
CA VAL A 450 3.61 5.07 45.70
C VAL A 450 4.73 4.55 44.79
N ASN A 451 5.19 5.37 43.86
CA ASN A 451 6.19 5.01 42.85
C ASN A 451 7.46 5.86 42.96
N HIS A 452 7.64 6.52 44.11
CA HIS A 452 8.82 7.31 44.39
C HIS A 452 10.10 6.46 44.33
N GLY A 453 11.11 6.97 43.64
CA GLY A 453 12.42 6.33 43.55
C GLY A 453 12.54 5.22 42.52
N ILE A 454 11.50 4.98 41.70
CA ILE A 454 11.67 4.12 40.51
C ILE A 454 12.72 4.74 39.59
N PRO A 455 13.75 3.98 39.18
CA PRO A 455 14.82 4.48 38.32
C PRO A 455 14.30 4.85 36.93
N SER A 456 14.90 5.87 36.33
CA SER A 456 14.60 6.27 34.95
C SER A 456 14.88 5.14 33.95
N ASP A 457 15.86 4.28 34.24
CA ASP A 457 16.29 3.22 33.33
C ASP A 457 15.32 2.03 33.30
N ALA A 458 14.28 2.05 34.14
CA ALA A 458 13.17 1.11 34.09
C ALA A 458 12.04 1.55 33.13
N ILE A 459 12.09 2.77 32.58
CA ILE A 459 11.18 3.25 31.54
C ILE A 459 11.74 2.90 30.15
N ASP A 460 10.88 2.94 29.13
CA ASP A 460 11.17 2.52 27.76
C ASP A 460 11.76 1.09 27.63
N ALA A 461 11.50 0.23 28.63
CA ALA A 461 12.10 -1.10 28.75
C ALA A 461 11.05 -2.22 28.59
N VAL A 462 11.45 -3.36 28.02
CA VAL A 462 10.57 -4.53 27.91
C VAL A 462 10.36 -5.18 29.27
N LEU A 463 9.10 -5.37 29.65
CA LEU A 463 8.72 -6.14 30.82
C LEU A 463 8.91 -7.64 30.55
N LYS A 464 9.82 -8.28 31.28
CA LYS A 464 10.13 -9.71 31.15
C LYS A 464 9.22 -10.56 32.02
N THR A 465 9.19 -10.27 33.33
CA THR A 465 8.47 -11.09 34.31
C THR A 465 7.71 -10.24 35.32
N VAL A 466 6.67 -10.83 35.89
CA VAL A 466 6.00 -10.33 37.10
C VAL A 466 5.99 -11.45 38.14
N ASN A 467 6.59 -11.19 39.31
CA ASN A 467 6.81 -12.20 40.35
C ASN A 467 7.45 -13.50 39.80
N GLY A 468 8.41 -13.37 38.89
CA GLY A 468 9.09 -14.49 38.23
C GLY A 468 8.29 -15.17 37.09
N ILE A 469 7.04 -14.77 36.84
CA ILE A 469 6.21 -15.32 35.76
C ILE A 469 6.45 -14.53 34.49
N LYS A 470 6.83 -15.20 33.40
CA LYS A 470 7.07 -14.58 32.09
C LYS A 470 5.80 -13.97 31.51
N ILE A 471 5.88 -12.71 31.10
CA ILE A 471 4.78 -12.01 30.43
C ILE A 471 4.69 -12.43 28.96
N LYS A 472 3.45 -12.65 28.50
CA LYS A 472 3.14 -13.13 27.15
C LYS A 472 2.56 -12.02 26.28
N ASN A 473 1.68 -11.21 26.86
CA ASN A 473 1.01 -10.08 26.26
C ASN A 473 0.40 -9.19 27.35
N ILE A 474 -0.16 -8.04 26.97
CA ILE A 474 -0.69 -7.07 27.94
C ILE A 474 -1.93 -7.58 28.69
N LYS A 475 -2.73 -8.43 28.05
CA LYS A 475 -3.87 -9.09 28.71
C LYS A 475 -3.41 -10.03 29.83
N HIS A 476 -2.41 -10.86 29.57
CA HIS A 476 -1.80 -11.73 30.58
C HIS A 476 -1.22 -10.93 31.74
N LEU A 477 -0.61 -9.76 31.46
CA LEU A 477 -0.16 -8.84 32.51
C LEU A 477 -1.32 -8.35 33.38
N ALA A 478 -2.41 -7.87 32.77
CA ALA A 478 -3.58 -7.36 33.48
C ALA A 478 -4.20 -8.42 34.39
N GLU A 479 -4.40 -9.64 33.86
CA GLU A 479 -4.94 -10.78 34.61
C GLU A 479 -4.04 -11.17 35.80
N LEU A 480 -2.73 -11.18 35.61
CA LEU A 480 -1.78 -11.51 36.66
C LEU A 480 -1.75 -10.46 37.77
N ILE A 481 -1.81 -9.17 37.42
CA ILE A 481 -1.92 -8.08 38.40
C ILE A 481 -3.21 -8.22 39.21
N ASP A 482 -4.35 -8.50 38.56
CA ASP A 482 -5.63 -8.67 39.24
C ASP A 482 -5.59 -9.87 40.19
N GLU A 483 -5.03 -11.00 39.75
CA GLU A 483 -4.91 -12.20 40.56
C GLU A 483 -4.08 -11.96 41.83
N ILE A 484 -2.90 -11.35 41.68
CA ILE A 484 -2.00 -11.07 42.82
C ILE A 484 -2.63 -10.03 43.75
N SER A 485 -3.16 -8.94 43.20
CA SER A 485 -3.73 -7.84 43.97
C SER A 485 -4.99 -8.25 44.75
N ASN A 486 -5.75 -9.23 44.26
CA ASN A 486 -6.96 -9.72 44.93
C ASN A 486 -6.67 -10.79 45.99
N LYS A 487 -5.57 -11.53 45.87
CA LYS A 487 -5.20 -12.58 46.83
C LYS A 487 -4.60 -12.02 48.11
N GLU A 488 -3.76 -11.00 48.00
CA GLU A 488 -3.00 -10.46 49.14
C GLU A 488 -2.99 -8.93 49.11
N ASP A 489 -3.85 -8.30 49.91
CA ASP A 489 -3.88 -6.83 50.00
C ASP A 489 -2.52 -6.26 50.43
N ASN A 490 -1.81 -6.94 51.35
CA ASN A 490 -0.45 -6.56 51.76
C ASN A 490 0.67 -7.20 50.92
N GLY A 491 0.32 -7.89 49.83
CA GLY A 491 1.26 -8.51 48.91
C GLY A 491 2.04 -7.49 48.10
N PHE A 492 3.05 -7.98 47.40
CA PHE A 492 3.93 -7.19 46.55
C PHE A 492 3.91 -7.72 45.11
N ILE A 493 3.97 -6.80 44.15
CA ILE A 493 4.18 -7.10 42.74
C ILE A 493 5.58 -6.63 42.38
N ARG A 494 6.42 -7.57 41.94
CA ARG A 494 7.76 -7.33 41.41
C ARG A 494 7.71 -7.38 39.89
N PHE A 495 7.92 -6.23 39.25
CA PHE A 495 8.10 -6.10 37.81
C PHE A 495 9.58 -6.18 37.47
N GLU A 496 9.98 -7.08 36.59
CA GLU A 496 11.38 -7.17 36.12
C GLU A 496 11.44 -6.84 34.65
N THR A 497 12.29 -5.88 34.30
CA THR A 497 12.50 -5.44 32.93
C THR A 497 13.70 -6.14 32.32
N GLU A 498 14.01 -5.82 31.07
CA GLU A 498 15.22 -6.33 30.44
C GLU A 498 16.52 -5.71 30.92
N SER A 499 16.47 -4.57 31.62
CA SER A 499 17.63 -3.86 32.18
C SER A 499 18.20 -4.49 33.46
N GLU A 500 17.74 -5.69 33.85
CA GLU A 500 18.08 -6.38 35.10
C GLU A 500 17.64 -5.66 36.38
N GLU A 501 17.04 -4.47 36.24
CA GLU A 501 16.37 -3.76 37.32
C GLU A 501 14.98 -4.35 37.59
N PHE A 502 14.50 -4.14 38.81
CA PHE A 502 13.15 -4.54 39.19
C PHE A 502 12.48 -3.48 40.06
N ILE A 503 11.18 -3.35 39.87
CA ILE A 503 10.32 -2.44 40.62
C ILE A 503 9.41 -3.28 41.51
N VAL A 504 9.25 -2.88 42.77
CA VAL A 504 8.35 -3.55 43.71
C VAL A 504 7.29 -2.56 44.15
N VAL A 505 6.02 -2.96 44.00
CA VAL A 505 4.86 -2.17 44.40
C VAL A 505 4.01 -2.96 45.39
N GLN A 506 3.61 -2.33 46.49
CA GLN A 506 2.67 -2.92 47.43
C GLN A 506 1.22 -2.79 46.91
N CYS A 507 0.46 -3.90 46.89
CA CYS A 507 -0.88 -3.95 46.30
C CYS A 507 -1.86 -2.94 46.91
N ASN A 508 -1.95 -2.86 48.24
CA ASN A 508 -2.86 -1.92 48.91
C ASN A 508 -2.54 -0.45 48.59
N GLN A 509 -1.25 -0.09 48.56
CA GLN A 509 -0.84 1.29 48.23
C GLN A 509 -1.16 1.64 46.77
N ALA A 510 -1.00 0.68 45.85
CA ALA A 510 -1.39 0.85 44.45
C ALA A 510 -2.89 1.11 44.29
N LYS A 511 -3.74 0.34 45.00
CA LYS A 511 -5.20 0.53 44.99
C LYS A 511 -5.61 1.90 45.53
N GLN A 512 -4.97 2.35 46.62
CA GLN A 512 -5.28 3.63 47.26
C GLN A 512 -4.83 4.85 46.43
N SER A 513 -3.79 4.71 45.61
CA SER A 513 -3.24 5.80 44.81
C SER A 513 -3.90 5.96 43.44
N GLU A 514 -4.55 4.91 42.91
CA GLU A 514 -5.08 4.87 41.54
C GLU A 514 -5.97 6.07 41.19
N GLU A 515 -7.06 6.30 41.94
CA GLU A 515 -8.00 7.39 41.65
C GLU A 515 -7.30 8.76 41.61
N ARG A 516 -6.39 8.98 42.56
CA ARG A 516 -5.64 10.24 42.66
C ARG A 516 -4.69 10.41 41.48
N ILE A 517 -3.95 9.37 41.10
CA ILE A 517 -3.02 9.39 39.94
C ILE A 517 -3.80 9.67 38.66
N LEU A 518 -4.91 8.95 38.42
CA LEU A 518 -5.73 9.14 37.23
C LEU A 518 -6.30 10.55 37.15
N LYS A 519 -6.80 11.08 38.27
CA LYS A 519 -7.37 12.43 38.35
C LYS A 519 -6.32 13.52 38.11
N GLN A 520 -5.13 13.40 38.68
CA GLN A 520 -4.03 14.36 38.48
C GLN A 520 -3.60 14.45 37.00
N ASN A 521 -3.69 13.33 36.27
CA ASN A 521 -3.24 13.22 34.88
C ASN A 521 -4.40 13.31 33.85
N SER A 522 -5.63 13.59 34.30
CA SER A 522 -6.83 13.66 33.47
C SER A 522 -7.08 12.38 32.66
N ILE A 523 -6.83 11.23 33.28
CA ILE A 523 -7.01 9.90 32.68
C ILE A 523 -8.36 9.34 33.14
N ALA A 524 -9.21 8.95 32.18
CA ALA A 524 -10.55 8.46 32.51
C ALA A 524 -10.54 7.04 33.14
N HIS A 525 -9.63 6.17 32.67
CA HIS A 525 -9.55 4.78 33.09
C HIS A 525 -8.10 4.32 33.15
N ALA A 526 -7.74 3.50 34.14
CA ALA A 526 -6.42 2.88 34.24
C ALA A 526 -6.13 1.88 33.10
N ARG A 527 -7.15 1.44 32.37
CA ARG A 527 -7.04 0.38 31.36
C ARG A 527 -7.76 0.74 30.05
N SER A 528 -7.19 0.31 28.93
CA SER A 528 -7.90 0.30 27.65
C SER A 528 -9.19 -0.55 27.74
N GLU A 529 -10.16 -0.29 26.86
CA GLU A 529 -11.51 -0.87 26.95
C GLU A 529 -11.54 -2.41 26.99
N HIS A 530 -10.66 -3.07 26.23
CA HIS A 530 -10.61 -4.54 26.16
C HIS A 530 -9.94 -5.22 27.38
N LEU A 531 -9.33 -4.43 28.28
CA LEU A 531 -8.65 -4.91 29.49
C LEU A 531 -9.44 -4.63 30.78
N ARG A 532 -10.61 -4.01 30.67
CA ARG A 532 -11.50 -3.67 31.79
C ARG A 532 -12.42 -4.80 32.19
#